data_AF-A0A935B702-F1
#
_entry.id   AF-A0A935B702-F1
#
_cell.length_a   1.000
_cell.length_b   1.000
_cell.length_c   1.000
_cell.angle_alpha   90.00
_cell.angle_beta   90.00
_cell.angle_gamma   90.00
#
_symmetry.space_group_name_H-M   'P 1'
#
loop_
_entity.id
_entity.type
_entity.pdbx_description
1 polymer ?
#
loop_
_entity_poly.entity_id
_entity_poly.type
_entity_poly.pdbx_seq_one_letter_code
_entity_poly.pdbx_strand_id
1 'polypeptide(L)'
;MKTVFWPDSKVEYGMYAGSGAEFAEMICGWMDDGFKLTAHMLGNVTIAVEGDIAHTEAYLHAFHHLTRDDGSIFDWTVGGRYQDRLERRNGEWRIAFRRLIFDWYRDWDDTRAWANGLRGITDETAEIGVRAPDSWLALETLRRGVPV
;
A
#
# COMPACT_ATOMS: atom_id res chain seq x y z
N MET A 1 -7.45 -0.44 8.82
CA MET A 1 -6.99 0.89 8.40
C MET A 1 -7.49 2.01 9.31
N LYS A 2 -8.80 2.11 9.62
CA LYS A 2 -9.38 3.23 10.42
C LYS A 2 -8.65 3.56 11.74
N THR A 3 -8.13 2.57 12.46
CA THR A 3 -7.52 2.75 13.79
C THR A 3 -6.22 3.55 13.80
N VAL A 4 -5.56 3.73 12.65
CA VAL A 4 -4.32 4.53 12.54
C VAL A 4 -4.58 6.04 12.48
N PHE A 5 -5.84 6.43 12.28
CA PHE A 5 -6.29 7.82 12.23
C PHE A 5 -7.00 8.21 13.54
N TRP A 6 -6.90 9.49 13.92
CA TRP A 6 -7.82 10.04 14.92
C TRP A 6 -9.24 10.16 14.35
N PRO A 7 -10.31 10.04 15.15
CA PRO A 7 -11.69 10.18 14.67
C PRO A 7 -11.98 11.52 13.98
N ASP A 8 -11.31 12.58 14.40
CA ASP A 8 -11.38 13.94 13.86
C ASP A 8 -10.34 14.23 12.77
N SER A 9 -9.58 13.21 12.33
CA SER A 9 -8.51 13.38 11.36
C SER A 9 -9.00 13.85 9.99
N LYS A 10 -8.10 14.52 9.25
CA LYS A 10 -8.34 14.95 7.88
C LYS A 10 -7.29 14.39 6.93
N VAL A 11 -7.67 14.21 5.67
CA VAL A 11 -6.76 13.77 4.62
C VAL A 11 -6.94 14.55 3.33
N GLU A 12 -5.89 14.60 2.51
CA GLU A 12 -5.87 15.20 1.18
C GLU A 12 -5.10 14.31 0.18
N TYR A 13 -5.80 13.78 -0.82
CA TYR A 13 -5.30 12.76 -1.75
C TYR A 13 -5.57 13.11 -3.23
N GLY A 14 -5.73 14.39 -3.56
CA GLY A 14 -6.01 14.89 -4.92
C GLY A 14 -7.44 14.62 -5.38
N MET A 15 -7.89 13.37 -5.33
CA MET A 15 -9.27 12.94 -5.63
C MET A 15 -10.23 13.04 -4.43
N TYR A 16 -9.69 13.19 -3.22
CA TYR A 16 -10.47 13.26 -1.99
C TYR A 16 -9.81 14.20 -0.99
N ALA A 17 -10.62 15.05 -0.36
CA ALA A 17 -10.23 15.88 0.78
C ALA A 17 -11.35 15.83 1.81
N GLY A 18 -11.08 15.30 3.00
CA GLY A 18 -12.15 15.00 3.96
C GLY A 18 -11.70 14.22 5.18
N SER A 19 -12.59 13.39 5.73
CA SER A 19 -12.34 12.57 6.92
C SER A 19 -11.36 11.43 6.63
N GLY A 20 -10.39 11.21 7.54
CA GLY A 20 -9.51 10.05 7.45
C GLY A 20 -10.23 8.71 7.61
N ALA A 21 -11.34 8.69 8.37
CA ALA A 21 -12.13 7.47 8.55
C ALA A 21 -12.89 7.08 7.27
N GLU A 22 -13.55 8.05 6.62
CA GLU A 22 -14.24 7.85 5.35
C GLU A 22 -13.27 7.48 4.23
N PHE A 23 -12.10 8.15 4.19
CA PHE A 23 -11.03 7.78 3.27
C PHE A 23 -10.58 6.32 3.46
N ALA A 24 -10.39 5.88 4.70
CA ALA A 24 -10.02 4.49 4.99
C ALA A 24 -11.09 3.49 4.54
N GLU A 25 -12.38 3.83 4.63
CA GLU A 25 -13.47 3.00 4.10
C GLU A 25 -13.41 2.92 2.58
N MET A 26 -13.31 4.07 1.92
CA MET A 26 -13.24 4.18 0.46
C MET A 26 -12.09 3.35 -0.12
N ILE A 27 -10.86 3.51 0.41
CA ILE A 27 -9.69 2.77 -0.07
C ILE A 27 -9.80 1.27 0.22
N CYS A 28 -10.37 0.88 1.37
CA CYS A 28 -10.62 -0.53 1.64
C CYS A 28 -11.62 -1.12 0.64
N GLY A 29 -12.67 -0.39 0.27
CA GLY A 29 -13.65 -0.83 -0.74
C GLY A 29 -13.03 -1.02 -2.12
N TRP A 30 -12.05 -0.20 -2.51
CA TRP A 30 -11.34 -0.36 -3.79
C TRP A 30 -10.59 -1.69 -3.94
N MET A 31 -10.24 -2.33 -2.82
CA MET A 31 -9.62 -3.66 -2.85
C MET A 31 -10.59 -4.71 -3.37
N ASP A 32 -11.90 -4.48 -3.22
CA ASP A 32 -12.95 -5.35 -3.74
C ASP A 32 -13.33 -4.99 -5.19
N ASP A 33 -13.11 -3.74 -5.61
CA ASP A 33 -13.57 -3.16 -6.89
C ASP A 33 -12.52 -3.11 -8.02
N GLY A 34 -11.36 -3.76 -7.87
CA GLY A 34 -10.42 -3.91 -8.99
C GLY A 34 -8.95 -3.87 -8.65
N PHE A 35 -8.57 -3.44 -7.44
CA PHE A 35 -7.17 -3.52 -6.99
C PHE A 35 -6.83 -4.96 -6.62
N LYS A 36 -6.13 -5.66 -7.52
CA LYS A 36 -5.72 -7.05 -7.32
C LYS A 36 -4.46 -7.17 -6.46
N LEU A 37 -3.55 -6.20 -6.59
CA LEU A 37 -2.36 -6.09 -5.76
C LEU A 37 -2.03 -4.63 -5.55
N THR A 38 -1.57 -4.31 -4.34
CA THR A 38 -1.06 -2.99 -3.98
C THR A 38 0.13 -3.17 -3.04
N ALA A 39 1.20 -2.45 -3.31
CA ALA A 39 2.39 -2.41 -2.48
C ALA A 39 2.80 -0.96 -2.28
N HIS A 40 2.79 -0.50 -1.03
CA HIS A 40 3.29 0.82 -0.67
C HIS A 40 4.61 0.65 0.08
N MET A 41 5.68 1.15 -0.52
CA MET A 41 7.02 1.14 0.06
C MET A 41 7.36 2.55 0.47
N LEU A 42 7.64 2.70 1.75
CA LEU A 42 8.10 3.96 2.29
C LEU A 42 9.63 4.00 2.23
N GLY A 43 10.15 5.06 1.63
CA GLY A 43 11.58 5.37 1.62
C GLY A 43 11.99 6.10 2.89
N ASN A 44 12.94 7.02 2.76
CA ASN A 44 13.39 7.84 3.89
C ASN A 44 12.21 8.58 4.53
N VAL A 45 12.23 8.62 5.87
CA VAL A 45 11.22 9.30 6.68
C VAL A 45 11.92 10.35 7.53
N THR A 46 11.52 11.60 7.40
CA THR A 46 11.92 12.68 8.32
C THR A 46 10.81 12.92 9.33
N ILE A 47 11.17 13.06 10.60
CA ILE A 47 10.23 13.23 11.72
C ILE A 47 10.75 14.36 12.61
N ALA A 48 9.93 15.38 12.83
CA ALA A 48 10.16 16.42 13.82
C ALA A 48 9.10 16.30 14.92
N VAL A 49 9.52 16.12 16.18
CA VAL A 49 8.62 15.91 17.33
C VAL A 49 8.71 17.09 18.28
N GLU A 50 7.56 17.65 18.63
CA GLU A 50 7.40 18.75 19.58
C GLU A 50 6.28 18.40 20.57
N GLY A 51 6.67 17.89 21.74
CA GLY A 51 5.72 17.46 22.78
C GLY A 51 4.82 16.31 22.30
N ASP A 52 3.53 16.60 22.17
CA ASP A 52 2.50 15.66 21.73
C ASP A 52 2.14 15.79 20.24
N ILE A 53 2.93 16.53 19.46
CA ILE A 53 2.75 16.70 18.01
C ILE A 53 4.01 16.23 17.29
N ALA A 54 3.84 15.56 16.15
CA ALA A 54 4.95 15.26 15.24
C ALA A 54 4.57 15.59 13.81
N HIS A 55 5.50 16.18 13.07
CA HIS A 55 5.40 16.42 11.64
C HIS A 55 6.31 15.45 10.91
N THR A 56 5.78 14.75 9.92
CA THR A 56 6.56 13.76 9.16
C THR A 56 6.44 13.98 7.67
N GLU A 57 7.52 13.65 6.96
CA GLU A 57 7.51 13.45 5.51
C GLU A 57 8.13 12.09 5.21
N ALA A 58 7.44 11.26 4.42
CA ALA A 58 7.91 9.94 4.01
C ALA A 58 7.81 9.81 2.49
N TYR A 59 8.92 9.46 1.83
CA TYR A 59 8.88 9.11 0.42
C TYR A 59 8.01 7.86 0.20
N LEU A 60 7.19 7.88 -0.85
CA LEU A 60 6.31 6.79 -1.25
C LEU A 60 6.68 6.34 -2.65
N HIS A 61 6.91 5.04 -2.79
CA HIS A 61 6.70 4.33 -4.05
C HIS A 61 5.53 3.38 -3.87
N ALA A 62 4.48 3.56 -4.67
CA ALA A 62 3.35 2.65 -4.71
C ALA A 62 3.35 1.91 -6.05
N PHE A 63 3.11 0.59 -5.99
CA PHE A 63 2.80 -0.23 -7.15
C PHE A 63 1.39 -0.77 -6.97
N HIS A 64 0.61 -0.77 -8.03
CA HIS A 64 -0.65 -1.47 -8.01
C HIS A 64 -0.94 -2.13 -9.35
N HIS A 65 -1.62 -3.26 -9.25
CA HIS A 65 -2.08 -4.12 -10.33
C HIS A 65 -3.60 -4.10 -10.32
N LEU A 66 -4.21 -3.62 -11.39
CA LEU A 66 -5.65 -3.34 -11.43
C LEU A 66 -6.32 -3.91 -12.66
N THR A 67 -7.63 -4.07 -12.54
CA THR A 67 -8.52 -4.39 -13.66
C THR A 67 -9.15 -3.10 -14.20
N ARG A 68 -9.09 -2.90 -15.52
CA ARG A 68 -9.81 -1.85 -16.25
C ARG A 68 -11.30 -2.18 -16.35
N ASP A 69 -12.12 -1.21 -16.73
CA ASP A 69 -13.56 -1.39 -16.92
C ASP A 69 -13.91 -2.45 -17.98
N ASP A 70 -13.05 -2.63 -18.99
CA ASP A 70 -13.20 -3.65 -20.04
C ASP A 70 -12.71 -5.05 -19.64
N GLY A 71 -12.26 -5.22 -18.39
CA GLY A 71 -11.74 -6.48 -17.85
C GLY A 71 -10.27 -6.74 -18.13
N SER A 72 -9.60 -5.91 -18.94
CA SER A 72 -8.15 -6.00 -19.15
C SER A 72 -7.37 -5.59 -17.89
N ILE A 73 -6.11 -6.02 -17.80
CA ILE A 73 -5.25 -5.79 -16.65
C ILE A 73 -4.20 -4.74 -17.00
N PHE A 74 -3.87 -3.87 -16.04
CA PHE A 74 -2.80 -2.90 -16.17
C PHE A 74 -2.12 -2.65 -14.83
N ASP A 75 -0.91 -2.13 -14.91
CA ASP A 75 -0.13 -1.73 -13.75
C ASP A 75 0.05 -0.22 -13.73
N TRP A 76 0.00 0.36 -12.53
CA TRP A 76 0.45 1.73 -12.33
C TRP A 76 1.43 1.81 -11.16
N THR A 77 2.35 2.75 -11.28
CA THR A 77 3.28 3.11 -10.23
C THR A 77 3.15 4.60 -9.92
N VAL A 78 3.26 4.92 -8.64
CA VAL A 78 3.18 6.29 -8.15
C VAL A 78 4.39 6.57 -7.30
N GLY A 79 5.09 7.66 -7.61
CA GLY A 79 6.09 8.27 -6.75
C GLY A 79 5.52 9.52 -6.09
N GLY A 80 5.73 9.64 -4.79
CA GLY A 80 5.21 10.75 -4.03
C GLY A 80 5.76 10.85 -2.62
N ARG A 81 5.08 11.64 -1.80
CA ARG A 81 5.41 11.84 -0.38
C ARG A 81 4.15 11.88 0.46
N TYR A 82 4.14 11.15 1.57
CA TYR A 82 3.18 11.40 2.65
C TYR A 82 3.72 12.51 3.54
N GLN A 83 2.93 13.57 3.70
CA GLN A 83 3.14 14.60 4.70
C GLN A 83 2.09 14.48 5.79
N ASP A 84 2.52 14.20 7.02
CA ASP A 84 1.62 13.94 8.13
C ASP A 84 1.79 14.93 9.27
N ARG A 85 0.67 15.20 9.95
CA ARG A 85 0.67 15.63 11.35
C ARG A 85 0.16 14.45 12.18
N LEU A 86 1.03 13.94 13.05
CA LEU A 86 0.69 12.96 14.06
C LEU A 86 0.43 13.69 15.38
N GLU A 87 -0.49 13.16 16.17
CA GLU A 87 -0.77 13.66 17.52
C GLU A 87 -0.77 12.51 18.51
N ARG A 88 -0.15 12.73 19.68
CA ARG A 88 -0.19 11.84 20.82
C ARG A 88 -1.36 12.24 21.72
N ARG A 89 -2.35 11.37 21.88
CA ARG A 89 -3.46 11.57 22.83
C ARG A 89 -3.60 10.33 23.69
N ASN A 90 -3.68 10.50 25.00
CA ASN A 90 -3.75 9.39 25.97
C ASN A 90 -2.62 8.34 25.77
N GLY A 91 -1.41 8.79 25.43
CA GLY A 91 -0.24 7.93 25.24
C GLY A 91 -0.12 7.26 23.86
N GLU A 92 -1.08 7.44 22.97
CA GLU A 92 -1.08 6.83 21.64
C GLU A 92 -0.83 7.86 20.54
N TRP A 93 0.05 7.54 19.58
CA TRP A 93 0.24 8.34 18.36
C TRP A 93 -0.71 7.86 17.26
N ARG A 94 -1.44 8.78 16.64
CA ARG A 94 -2.24 8.51 15.43
C ARG A 94 -2.16 9.68 14.46
N ILE A 95 -2.55 9.44 13.21
CA ILE A 95 -2.58 10.46 12.17
C ILE A 95 -3.75 11.42 12.44
N ALA A 96 -3.43 12.69 12.67
CA ALA A 96 -4.41 13.78 12.76
C ALA A 96 -4.63 14.45 11.40
N PHE A 97 -3.58 14.51 10.57
CA PHE A 97 -3.67 14.98 9.19
C PHE A 97 -2.71 14.19 8.29
N ARG A 98 -3.13 13.86 7.07
CA ARG A 98 -2.24 13.34 6.01
C ARG A 98 -2.53 13.97 4.66
N ARG A 99 -1.50 14.47 3.99
CA ARG A 99 -1.52 14.82 2.57
C ARG A 99 -0.65 13.84 1.79
N LEU A 100 -1.17 13.33 0.69
CA LEU A 100 -0.36 12.68 -0.34
C LEU A 100 0.04 13.73 -1.40
N ILE A 101 1.35 13.94 -1.54
CA ILE A 101 1.92 14.70 -2.64
C ILE A 101 2.31 13.71 -3.73
N PHE A 102 1.77 13.91 -4.93
CA PHE A 102 2.14 13.14 -6.11
C PHE A 102 3.28 13.86 -6.83
N ASP A 103 4.46 13.23 -6.90
CA ASP A 103 5.60 13.78 -7.62
C ASP A 103 5.63 13.26 -9.07
N TRP A 104 5.21 12.01 -9.30
CA TRP A 104 5.06 11.42 -10.64
C TRP A 104 4.19 10.14 -10.61
N TYR A 105 3.67 9.73 -11.76
CA TYR A 105 3.07 8.42 -11.95
C TYR A 105 3.42 7.86 -13.33
N ARG A 106 3.31 6.55 -13.50
CA ARG A 106 3.37 5.87 -14.80
C ARG A 106 2.39 4.70 -14.80
N ASP A 107 1.87 4.36 -15.96
CA ASP A 107 1.12 3.13 -16.20
C ASP A 107 1.76 2.30 -17.31
N TRP A 108 1.52 0.99 -17.25
CA TRP A 108 1.92 0.01 -18.24
C TRP A 108 0.79 -1.00 -18.44
N ASP A 109 0.77 -1.65 -19.61
CA ASP A 109 0.02 -2.88 -19.78
C ASP A 109 0.49 -3.95 -18.78
N ASP A 110 -0.31 -5.00 -18.58
CA ASP A 110 -0.04 -6.07 -17.61
C ASP A 110 1.42 -6.58 -17.64
N THR A 111 2.19 -6.19 -16.62
CA THR A 111 3.59 -6.60 -16.44
C THR A 111 3.73 -7.93 -15.69
N ARG A 112 2.60 -8.50 -15.21
CA ARG A 112 2.51 -9.84 -14.62
C ARG A 112 2.22 -10.92 -15.66
N ALA A 113 2.36 -10.61 -16.95
CA ALA A 113 2.34 -11.59 -18.02
C ALA A 113 3.58 -12.50 -17.97
N TRP A 114 3.66 -13.45 -17.02
CA TRP A 114 4.75 -14.44 -16.98
C TRP A 114 4.76 -15.33 -18.22
N ALA A 115 3.69 -15.35 -19.00
CA ALA A 115 3.67 -15.83 -20.37
C ALA A 115 4.82 -15.25 -21.23
N ASN A 116 5.24 -14.00 -20.98
CA ASN A 116 6.38 -13.37 -21.66
C ASN A 116 7.74 -13.86 -21.13
N GLY A 117 7.75 -14.49 -19.95
CA GLY A 117 8.93 -15.07 -19.31
C GLY A 117 9.86 -14.04 -18.67
N LEU A 118 10.41 -14.36 -17.49
CA LEU A 118 11.52 -13.62 -16.89
C LEU A 118 12.72 -14.56 -16.71
N ARG A 119 13.70 -14.51 -17.63
CA ARG A 119 14.89 -15.38 -17.59
C ARG A 119 14.55 -16.88 -17.41
N GLY A 120 13.52 -17.35 -18.11
CA GLY A 120 13.04 -18.73 -18.04
C GLY A 120 11.97 -19.00 -16.98
N ILE A 121 11.60 -18.00 -16.17
CA ILE A 121 10.45 -18.07 -15.27
C ILE A 121 9.18 -17.78 -16.06
N THR A 122 8.29 -18.77 -16.16
CA THR A 122 6.97 -18.72 -16.82
C THR A 122 5.83 -18.81 -15.82
N ASP A 123 4.57 -18.68 -16.27
CA ASP A 123 3.38 -18.92 -15.43
C ASP A 123 3.36 -20.32 -14.79
N GLU A 124 3.96 -21.31 -15.43
CA GLU A 124 4.03 -22.69 -14.93
C GLU A 124 5.04 -22.86 -13.78
N THR A 125 6.04 -21.98 -13.72
CA THR A 125 7.20 -22.11 -12.82
C THR A 125 7.27 -21.00 -11.77
N ALA A 126 6.53 -19.91 -11.97
CA ALA A 126 6.47 -18.79 -11.03
C ALA A 126 5.62 -19.18 -9.81
N GLU A 127 6.16 -18.96 -8.60
CA GLU A 127 5.36 -18.93 -7.39
C GLU A 127 4.72 -17.54 -7.25
N ILE A 128 3.47 -17.44 -7.69
CA ILE A 128 2.74 -16.18 -7.75
C ILE A 128 2.13 -15.88 -6.38
N GLY A 129 2.71 -14.92 -5.68
CA GLY A 129 2.22 -14.50 -4.36
C GLY A 129 0.75 -14.02 -4.39
N VAL A 130 -0.02 -14.48 -3.41
CA VAL A 130 -1.37 -14.00 -3.08
C VAL A 130 -1.34 -13.28 -1.74
N ARG A 131 -2.29 -12.36 -1.53
CA ARG A 131 -2.44 -11.69 -0.23
C ARG A 131 -2.85 -12.73 0.83
N ALA A 132 -1.92 -13.09 1.71
CA ALA A 132 -2.21 -13.92 2.88
C ALA A 132 -1.50 -13.30 4.10
N PRO A 133 -2.19 -13.18 5.25
CA PRO A 133 -1.61 -12.61 6.46
C PRO A 133 -0.42 -13.44 6.98
N ASP A 134 -0.32 -14.71 6.58
CA ASP A 134 0.68 -15.66 7.09
C ASP A 134 1.17 -16.63 5.99
N SER A 135 1.52 -16.12 4.79
CA SER A 135 1.97 -16.97 3.67
C SER A 135 3.19 -17.85 4.03
N TRP A 136 3.96 -17.48 5.04
CA TRP A 136 5.11 -18.25 5.54
C TRP A 136 4.76 -19.47 6.40
N LEU A 137 3.55 -19.60 6.95
CA LEU A 137 3.17 -20.78 7.76
C LEU A 137 3.16 -22.07 6.92
N ALA A 138 2.89 -21.97 5.61
CA ALA A 138 2.99 -23.09 4.69
C ALA A 138 4.44 -23.63 4.57
N LEU A 139 5.45 -22.76 4.68
CA LEU A 139 6.86 -23.15 4.62
C LEU A 139 7.30 -23.94 5.87
N GLU A 140 6.76 -23.62 7.04
CA GLU A 140 7.05 -24.37 8.27
C GLU A 140 6.48 -25.80 8.24
N THR A 141 5.38 -26.01 7.51
CA THR A 141 4.75 -27.32 7.35
C THR A 141 5.58 -28.23 6.44
N LEU A 142 6.22 -27.68 5.40
CA LEU A 142 7.13 -28.41 4.49
C LEU A 142 8.45 -28.81 5.17
N ARG A 143 8.97 -28.01 6.10
CA ARG A 143 10.23 -28.31 6.81
C ARG A 143 10.15 -29.46 7.81
N ARG A 144 8.95 -29.88 8.24
CA ARG A 144 8.77 -31.00 9.19
C ARG A 144 8.76 -32.39 8.55
N GLY A 145 8.90 -32.50 7.22
CA GLY A 145 8.84 -33.76 6.48
C GLY A 145 10.10 -34.17 5.71
N VAL A 146 11.18 -33.37 5.76
CA VAL A 146 12.42 -33.67 5.02
C VAL A 146 13.51 -34.01 6.03
N PRO A 147 14.06 -35.25 6.03
CA PRO A 147 15.21 -35.57 6.87
C PRO A 147 16.44 -34.83 6.35
N VAL A 148 17.21 -34.27 7.28
CA VAL A 148 18.50 -33.60 7.03
C VAL A 148 19.53 -34.60 6.52
#